data_AF-A0A7W0H6H6-F1
#
_entry.id   AF-A0A7W0H6H6-F1
#
_cell.length_a   1.000
_cell.length_b   1.000
_cell.length_c   1.000
_cell.angle_alpha   90.00
_cell.angle_beta   90.00
_cell.angle_gamma   90.00
#
_symmetry.space_group_name_H-M   'P 1'
#
loop_
_entity.id
_entity.type
_entity.pdbx_description
1 polymer ?
#
loop_
_entity_poly.entity_id
_entity_poly.type
_entity_poly.pdbx_seq_one_letter_code
_entity_poly.pdbx_strand_id
1 'polypeptide(L)'
;MVGDGSLFGSELGPPAWELNDTPPGPVSALQFNRGVLALEPLGPRYAPDPSAFAAKGLRRALVAAGVAVDGAAAVGLTPGGAVPLAAVQSPPVSELVRLTNKPSDNLLVGIAGYRD
;
A
#
# COMPACT_ATOMS: atom_id res chain seq x y z
N MET A 1 -13.28 -9.64 2.83
CA MET A 1 -12.79 -8.35 2.30
C MET A 1 -11.59 -8.59 1.38
N VAL A 2 -11.50 -7.90 0.24
CA VAL A 2 -10.45 -8.09 -0.76
C VAL A 2 -9.57 -6.83 -0.88
N GLY A 3 -8.25 -7.00 -0.81
CA GLY A 3 -7.26 -5.98 -1.17
C GLY A 3 -6.75 -6.22 -2.58
N ASP A 4 -7.19 -5.39 -3.51
CA ASP A 4 -6.81 -5.48 -4.91
C ASP A 4 -5.63 -4.55 -5.21
N GLY A 5 -4.46 -5.17 -5.41
CA GLY A 5 -3.22 -4.49 -5.79
C GLY A 5 -2.84 -4.68 -7.26
N SER A 6 -3.73 -5.20 -8.10
CA SER A 6 -3.39 -5.71 -9.44
C SER A 6 -3.13 -4.64 -10.50
N LEU A 7 -3.17 -3.36 -10.15
CA LEU A 7 -2.80 -2.28 -11.07
C LEU A 7 -1.29 -2.30 -11.38
N PHE A 8 -0.48 -2.78 -10.44
CA PHE A 8 0.94 -3.09 -10.68
C PHE A 8 1.11 -4.60 -10.86
N GLY A 9 2.24 -5.00 -11.45
CA GLY A 9 2.67 -6.40 -11.42
C GLY A 9 2.87 -6.93 -10.00
N SER A 10 3.13 -8.24 -9.86
CA SER A 10 3.34 -8.87 -8.55
C SER A 10 4.72 -8.57 -7.95
N GLU A 11 5.57 -7.86 -8.68
CA GLU A 11 6.88 -7.40 -8.23
C GLU A 11 6.73 -6.33 -7.14
N LEU A 12 7.30 -6.61 -5.98
CA LEU A 12 7.24 -5.70 -4.83
C LEU A 12 8.37 -4.68 -4.79
N GLY A 13 9.22 -4.67 -5.82
CA GLY A 13 10.37 -3.78 -5.97
C GLY A 13 11.39 -4.38 -6.94
N PRO A 14 12.44 -3.62 -7.30
CA PRO A 14 13.48 -4.10 -8.20
C PRO A 14 14.15 -5.36 -7.64
N PRO A 15 14.59 -6.30 -8.49
CA PRO A 15 15.21 -7.56 -8.04
C PRO A 15 16.43 -7.40 -7.13
N ALA A 16 17.08 -6.23 -7.13
CA ALA A 16 18.28 -5.92 -6.35
C ALA A 16 17.99 -5.36 -4.95
N TRP A 17 16.73 -5.14 -4.55
CA TRP A 17 16.39 -4.55 -3.25
C TRP A 17 16.18 -5.61 -2.18
N GLU A 18 16.79 -5.43 -1.01
CA GLU A 18 16.39 -6.16 0.20
C GLU A 18 15.14 -5.49 0.79
N LEU A 19 13.97 -5.98 0.35
CA LEU A 19 12.68 -5.31 0.51
C LEU A 19 12.18 -5.16 1.95
N ASN A 20 12.76 -5.85 2.94
CA ASN A 20 12.20 -5.88 4.30
C ASN A 20 12.87 -4.92 5.30
N ASP A 21 14.14 -4.55 5.05
CA ASP A 21 14.97 -3.83 6.03
C ASP A 21 15.54 -2.50 5.50
N THR A 22 15.25 -2.14 4.24
CA THR A 22 15.71 -0.89 3.63
C THR A 22 14.54 -0.08 3.06
N PRO A 23 14.45 1.24 3.32
CA PRO A 23 13.45 2.09 2.69
C PRO A 23 13.51 2.02 1.15
N PRO A 24 12.36 1.93 0.46
CA PRO A 24 11.02 2.22 0.98
C PRO A 24 10.24 0.99 1.52
N GLY A 25 10.84 -0.19 1.57
CA GLY A 25 10.10 -1.44 1.80
C GLY A 25 9.42 -1.98 0.52
N PRO A 26 8.56 -3.01 0.63
CA PRO A 26 7.82 -3.55 -0.51
C PRO A 26 6.78 -2.53 -1.04
N VAL A 27 6.65 -2.44 -2.37
CA VAL A 27 5.74 -1.53 -3.07
C VAL A 27 4.58 -2.32 -3.70
N SER A 28 3.37 -1.74 -3.67
CA SER A 28 2.20 -2.29 -4.35
C SER A 28 1.28 -1.16 -4.78
N ALA A 29 0.37 -1.42 -5.73
CA ALA A 29 -0.64 -0.43 -6.13
C ALA A 29 -1.61 -0.09 -4.99
N LEU A 30 -1.79 -1.00 -4.03
CA LEU A 30 -2.55 -0.76 -2.81
C LEU A 30 -1.59 -0.67 -1.62
N GLN A 31 -1.34 0.56 -1.17
CA GLN A 31 -0.43 0.84 -0.07
C GLN A 31 -1.13 1.64 1.05
N PHE A 32 -0.91 1.24 2.29
CA PHE A 32 -1.36 1.98 3.47
C PHE A 32 -0.18 2.26 4.39
N ASN A 33 -0.11 3.49 4.93
CA ASN A 33 0.94 3.91 5.86
C ASN A 33 2.36 3.54 5.41
N ARG A 34 2.64 3.67 4.10
CA ARG A 34 3.95 3.32 3.50
C ARG A 34 4.36 1.85 3.70
N GLY A 35 3.44 0.96 4.05
CA GLY A 35 3.74 -0.42 4.43
C GLY A 35 4.44 -0.57 5.78
N VAL A 36 4.58 0.49 6.59
CA VAL A 36 5.25 0.43 7.89
C VAL A 36 4.37 -0.35 8.88
N LEU A 37 4.86 -1.53 9.26
CA LEU A 37 4.21 -2.43 10.21
C LEU A 37 4.52 -2.03 11.66
N ALA A 38 5.76 -1.63 11.93
CA ALA A 38 6.21 -1.18 13.24
C ALA A 38 7.43 -0.26 13.12
N LEU A 39 7.66 0.56 14.13
CA LEU A 39 8.91 1.29 14.33
C LEU A 39 9.79 0.48 15.27
N GLU A 40 11.01 0.14 14.83
CA GLU A 40 11.99 -0.61 15.60
C GLU A 40 13.24 0.25 15.85
N PRO A 41 14.11 -0.09 16.82
CA PRO A 41 15.30 0.70 17.15
C PRO A 41 16.26 0.94 15.97
N LEU A 42 16.29 0.03 15.00
CA LEU A 42 17.15 0.09 13.81
C LEU A 42 16.46 0.67 12.57
N GLY A 43 15.18 1.02 12.66
CA GLY A 43 14.39 1.51 11.53
C GLY A 43 12.97 0.94 11.48
N PRO A 44 12.14 1.37 10.52
CA PRO A 44 10.82 0.80 10.33
C PRO A 44 10.93 -0.64 9.82
N ARG A 45 10.09 -1.54 10.36
CA ARG A 45 9.83 -2.84 9.76
C ARG A 45 8.65 -2.71 8.80
N TYR A 46 8.80 -3.23 7.59
CA TYR A 46 7.76 -3.18 6.57
C TYR A 46 6.91 -4.46 6.55
N ALA A 47 5.66 -4.33 6.12
CA ALA A 47 4.78 -5.47 5.87
C ALA A 47 5.22 -6.16 4.56
N PRO A 48 5.40 -7.50 4.56
CA PRO A 48 5.87 -8.23 3.39
C PRO A 48 4.86 -8.23 2.23
N ASP A 49 3.58 -8.01 2.52
CA ASP A 49 2.51 -7.86 1.54
C ASP A 49 1.74 -6.56 1.85
N PRO A 50 2.03 -5.45 1.12
CA PRO A 50 1.38 -4.16 1.34
C PRO A 50 -0.14 -4.21 1.07
N SER A 51 -0.59 -4.99 0.08
CA SER A 51 -2.00 -5.12 -0.28
C SER A 51 -2.79 -5.83 0.83
N ALA A 52 -2.25 -6.93 1.36
CA ALA A 52 -2.83 -7.62 2.51
C ALA A 52 -2.85 -6.73 3.76
N PHE A 53 -1.78 -5.96 3.98
CA PHE A 53 -1.68 -5.03 5.09
C PHE A 53 -2.77 -3.94 5.02
N ALA A 54 -2.95 -3.32 3.85
CA ALA A 54 -3.98 -2.33 3.62
C ALA A 54 -5.39 -2.92 3.82
N ALA A 55 -5.68 -4.11 3.27
CA ALA A 55 -6.98 -4.76 3.43
C ALA A 55 -7.30 -5.08 4.90
N LYS A 56 -6.31 -5.55 5.67
CA LYS A 56 -6.45 -5.77 7.12
C LYS A 56 -6.68 -4.45 7.86
N GLY A 57 -5.99 -3.37 7.48
CA GLY A 57 -6.16 -2.04 8.04
C GLY A 57 -7.57 -1.50 7.84
N LEU A 58 -8.09 -1.55 6.61
CA LEU A 58 -9.45 -1.09 6.30
C LEU A 58 -10.52 -1.94 7.00
N ARG A 59 -10.36 -3.27 7.07
CA ARG A 59 -11.25 -4.13 7.87
C ARG A 59 -11.31 -3.69 9.33
N ARG A 60 -10.15 -3.41 9.95
CA ARG A 60 -10.07 -2.93 11.34
C ARG A 60 -10.79 -1.58 11.50
N ALA A 61 -10.58 -0.65 10.57
CA ALA A 61 -11.24 0.66 10.60
C ALA A 61 -12.76 0.56 10.49
N LEU A 62 -13.28 -0.29 9.59
CA LEU A 62 -14.72 -0.53 9.43
C LEU A 62 -15.33 -1.13 10.70
N VAL A 63 -14.70 -2.14 11.28
CA VAL A 63 -15.17 -2.75 12.54
C VAL A 63 -15.15 -1.75 13.69
N ALA A 64 -14.09 -0.93 13.79
CA ALA A 64 -14.02 0.13 14.81
C ALA A 64 -15.10 1.21 14.62
N ALA A 65 -15.56 1.43 13.38
CA ALA A 65 -16.69 2.30 13.06
C ALA A 65 -18.07 1.64 13.26
N GLY A 66 -18.12 0.41 13.79
CA GLY A 66 -19.37 -0.32 14.04
C GLY A 66 -19.94 -1.06 12.83
N VAL A 67 -19.20 -1.14 11.72
CA VAL A 67 -19.60 -1.89 10.53
C VAL A 67 -19.21 -3.36 10.71
N ALA A 68 -20.21 -4.25 10.68
CA ALA A 68 -19.96 -5.69 10.63
C ALA A 68 -19.32 -6.07 9.28
N VAL A 69 -18.21 -6.79 9.32
CA VAL A 69 -17.51 -7.28 8.13
C VAL A 69 -17.35 -8.79 8.22
N ASP A 70 -18.04 -9.48 7.33
CA ASP A 70 -17.96 -10.93 7.23
C ASP A 70 -16.63 -11.39 6.61
N GLY A 71 -16.14 -12.52 7.13
CA GLY A 71 -14.90 -13.15 6.68
C GLY A 71 -13.61 -12.38 7.01
N ALA A 72 -12.50 -12.95 6.57
CA ALA A 72 -11.17 -12.38 6.71
C ALA A 72 -10.86 -11.36 5.58
N ALA A 73 -9.83 -10.55 5.81
CA ALA A 73 -9.20 -9.76 4.75
C ALA A 73 -8.18 -10.62 4.00
N ALA A 74 -8.23 -10.61 2.66
CA ALA A 74 -7.33 -11.34 1.77
C ALA A 74 -6.96 -10.48 0.56
N VAL A 75 -5.94 -10.90 -0.18
CA VAL A 75 -5.57 -10.31 -1.48
C VAL A 75 -6.32 -11.03 -2.59
N GLY A 76 -6.69 -10.30 -3.64
CA GLY A 76 -7.37 -10.85 -4.80
C GLY A 76 -7.88 -9.75 -5.73
N LEU A 77 -8.46 -10.15 -6.86
CA LEU A 77 -9.05 -9.23 -7.82
C LEU A 77 -10.41 -8.73 -7.35
N THR A 78 -10.68 -7.45 -7.62
CA THR A 78 -12.02 -6.88 -7.47
C THR A 78 -12.98 -7.57 -8.44
N PRO A 79 -14.12 -8.12 -7.96
CA PRO A 79 -15.10 -8.76 -8.84
C PRO A 79 -15.67 -7.78 -9.88
N GLY A 80 -15.88 -8.23 -11.12
CA GLY A 80 -16.30 -7.40 -12.26
C GLY A 80 -17.66 -6.70 -12.17
N GLY A 81 -18.40 -6.88 -11.07
CA GLY A 81 -19.67 -6.19 -10.77
C GLY A 81 -19.63 -5.35 -9.50
N ALA A 82 -18.46 -5.13 -8.91
CA ALA A 82 -18.33 -4.31 -7.71
C ALA A 82 -18.76 -2.87 -7.99
N VAL A 83 -19.52 -2.29 -7.06
CA VAL A 83 -19.98 -0.90 -7.14
C VAL A 83 -19.08 -0.01 -6.28
N PRO A 84 -18.58 1.13 -6.80
CA PRO A 84 -17.76 2.04 -6.00
C PRO A 84 -18.59 2.68 -4.88
N LEU A 85 -18.13 2.54 -3.64
CA LEU A 85 -18.76 3.13 -2.45
C LEU A 85 -18.08 4.43 -2.01
N ALA A 86 -16.76 4.52 -2.20
CA ALA A 86 -15.95 5.67 -1.80
C ALA A 86 -14.65 5.70 -2.62
N ALA A 87 -14.04 6.88 -2.70
CA ALA A 87 -12.73 7.08 -3.32
C ALA A 87 -11.93 8.10 -2.50
N VAL A 88 -10.61 7.93 -2.48
CA VAL A 88 -9.66 8.88 -1.89
C VAL A 88 -8.71 9.33 -2.99
N GLN A 89 -8.58 10.65 -3.18
CA GLN A 89 -7.64 11.22 -4.13
C GLN A 89 -6.34 11.62 -3.42
N SER A 90 -5.20 11.36 -4.08
CA SER A 90 -3.91 11.85 -3.61
C SER A 90 -3.81 13.37 -3.80
N PRO A 91 -2.81 14.02 -3.17
CA PRO A 91 -2.35 15.33 -3.63
C PRO A 91 -2.00 15.33 -5.13
N PRO A 92 -1.98 16.51 -5.78
CA PRO A 92 -1.61 16.62 -7.18
C PRO A 92 -0.17 16.16 -7.41
N VAL A 93 0.14 15.70 -8.63
CA VAL A 93 1.48 15.19 -9.00
C VAL A 93 2.59 16.20 -8.68
N SER A 94 2.33 17.51 -8.83
CA SER A 94 3.32 18.54 -8.50
C SER A 94 3.71 18.57 -7.01
N GLU A 95 2.78 18.27 -6.11
CA GLU A 95 3.05 18.13 -4.68
C GLU A 95 3.78 16.81 -4.41
N LEU A 96 3.36 15.73 -5.05
CA LEU A 96 4.05 14.44 -4.92
C LEU A 96 5.52 14.55 -5.35
N VAL A 97 5.82 15.23 -6.45
CA VAL A 97 7.20 15.48 -6.92
C VAL A 97 8.00 16.31 -5.91
N ARG A 98 7.39 17.31 -5.27
CA ARG A 98 8.05 18.09 -4.20
C ARG A 98 8.42 17.20 -3.02
N LEU A 99 7.48 16.38 -2.55
CA LEU A 99 7.68 15.44 -1.45
C LEU A 99 8.70 14.35 -1.80
N THR A 100 8.73 13.92 -3.06
CA THR A 100 9.77 13.02 -3.56
C THR A 100 11.15 13.66 -3.45
N ASN A 101 11.33 14.90 -3.93
CA ASN A 101 12.66 15.53 -3.99
C ASN A 101 13.22 15.94 -2.62
N LYS A 102 12.36 16.28 -1.67
CA LYS A 102 12.74 16.61 -0.28
C LYS A 102 11.69 15.99 0.65
N PRO A 103 12.03 14.98 1.46
CA PRO A 103 13.39 14.61 1.91
C PRO A 103 14.08 13.48 1.13
N SER A 104 13.79 13.26 -0.16
CA SER A 104 14.21 12.07 -0.93
C SER A 104 13.36 10.84 -0.62
N ASP A 105 12.06 10.94 -0.90
CA ASP A 105 11.07 9.90 -0.58
C ASP A 105 11.05 8.78 -1.64
N ASN A 106 11.78 7.69 -1.36
CA ASN A 106 11.91 6.56 -2.27
C ASN A 106 10.60 5.80 -2.54
N LEU A 107 9.58 5.91 -1.66
CA LEU A 107 8.31 5.22 -1.88
C LEU A 107 7.54 5.84 -3.04
N LEU A 108 7.51 7.18 -3.09
CA LEU A 108 6.79 7.91 -4.12
C LEU A 108 7.41 7.70 -5.50
N VAL A 109 8.74 7.53 -5.57
CA VAL A 109 9.43 7.11 -6.80
C VAL A 109 9.00 5.70 -7.21
N GLY A 110 8.99 4.74 -6.28
CA GLY A 110 8.58 3.37 -6.55
C GLY A 110 7.17 3.29 -7.13
N ILE A 111 6.19 3.91 -6.49
CA ILE A 111 4.79 3.90 -6.98
C ILE A 111 4.65 4.52 -8.38
N ALA A 112 5.46 5.53 -8.72
CA ALA A 112 5.42 6.16 -10.05
C ALA A 112 6.06 5.28 -11.14
N GLY A 113 7.05 4.46 -10.80
CA GLY A 113 7.82 3.64 -11.75
C GLY A 113 7.19 2.30 -12.13
N TYR A 114 6.16 1.84 -11.41
CA TYR A 114 5.47 0.55 -11.65
C TYR A 114 4.14 0.69 -12.39
N ARG A 115 3.85 1.87 -12.95
CA ARG A 115 2.77 2.06 -13.92
C ARG A 115 3.31 1.75 -15.32
N ASP A 116 2.98 0.58 -15.83
CA ASP A 116 3.11 0.26 -17.26
C ASP A 116 2.05 1.04 -18.08
#